data_AF-A0A6H5IJJ5-F1
#
_entry.id   AF-A0A6H5IJJ5-F1
#
_cell.length_a   1.000
_cell.length_b   1.000
_cell.length_c   1.000
_cell.angle_alpha   90.00
_cell.angle_beta   90.00
_cell.angle_gamma   90.00
#
_symmetry.space_group_name_H-M   'P 1'
#
loop_
_entity.id
_entity.type
_entity.pdbx_description
1 polymer ?
#
loop_
_entity_poly.entity_id
_entity_poly.type
_entity_poly.pdbx_seq_one_letter_code
_entity_poly.pdbx_strand_id
1 'polypeptide(L)'
;MASGYQEVLRHHHSGREERLQLSAVGQKILTALSQMEVPAYLQRMVSNYFRAAECWSSPRMMGQRLTKLRLACHRDPYLAPFFWNVMYDRILRLELPRPAKIVGFADDIAITVVAKHLDLVEFYSNETIRLVRAALTELGLQTADQKTEVLLVTSWKVTETITVRAGGHYITSAPCIR
;
A
#
# COMPACT_ATOMS: atom_id res chain seq x y z
N MET A 1 -6.90 19.48 0.85
CA MET A 1 -6.16 18.33 1.44
C MET A 1 -7.08 17.41 2.27
N ALA A 2 -8.22 17.00 1.71
CA ALA A 2 -9.15 16.06 2.37
C ALA A 2 -10.03 15.31 1.33
N SER A 3 -9.51 15.12 0.11
CA SER A 3 -10.32 14.58 -1.01
C SER A 3 -10.02 13.12 -1.35
N GLY A 4 -8.82 12.60 -1.03
CA GLY A 4 -8.43 11.22 -1.40
C GLY A 4 -9.00 10.11 -0.51
N TYR A 5 -9.35 10.42 0.74
CA TYR A 5 -9.82 9.40 1.70
C TYR A 5 -11.25 8.89 1.43
N GLN A 6 -12.03 9.57 0.58
CA GLN A 6 -13.43 9.20 0.30
C GLN A 6 -13.61 8.46 -1.03
N GLU A 7 -12.60 8.39 -1.88
CA GLU A 7 -12.80 7.97 -3.27
C GLU A 7 -12.57 6.47 -3.51
N VAL A 8 -11.98 5.76 -2.55
CA VAL A 8 -11.87 4.29 -2.59
C VAL A 8 -13.19 3.60 -2.15
N LEU A 9 -14.15 4.35 -1.59
CA LEU A 9 -15.42 3.80 -1.07
C LEU A 9 -16.67 4.24 -1.86
N ARG A 10 -16.53 4.73 -3.11
CA ARG A 10 -17.69 5.29 -3.85
C ARG A 10 -18.21 4.52 -5.05
N HIS A 11 -17.61 3.40 -5.43
CA HIS A 11 -18.20 2.56 -6.47
C HIS A 11 -18.08 1.08 -6.14
N HIS A 12 -19.05 0.54 -5.39
CA HIS A 12 -19.78 -0.69 -5.73
C HIS A 12 -20.83 -1.02 -4.65
N HIS A 13 -22.09 -1.10 -5.06
CA HIS A 13 -23.20 -1.60 -4.25
C HIS A 13 -23.00 -3.10 -3.92
N SER A 14 -22.43 -3.45 -2.76
CA SER A 14 -22.63 -4.74 -2.08
C SER A 14 -21.99 -4.76 -0.69
N GLY A 15 -22.77 -4.53 0.37
CA GLY A 15 -22.29 -4.56 1.77
C GLY A 15 -21.76 -5.91 2.27
N ARG A 16 -21.76 -6.94 1.41
CA ARG A 16 -21.16 -8.26 1.68
C ARG A 16 -19.70 -8.32 1.23
N GLU A 17 -19.33 -7.56 0.22
CA GLU A 17 -17.99 -7.54 -0.40
C GLU A 17 -17.04 -6.65 0.41
N GLU A 18 -17.49 -5.47 0.83
CA GLU A 18 -16.75 -4.60 1.77
C GLU A 18 -16.46 -5.31 3.10
N ARG A 19 -17.39 -6.14 3.59
CA ARG A 19 -17.21 -6.93 4.82
C ARG A 19 -16.11 -7.98 4.69
N LEU A 20 -16.03 -8.63 3.53
CA LEU A 20 -14.99 -9.63 3.24
C LEU A 20 -13.62 -8.96 3.03
N GLN A 21 -13.58 -7.75 2.48
CA GLN A 21 -12.33 -6.99 2.30
C GLN A 21 -11.77 -6.48 3.63
N LEU A 22 -12.61 -5.92 4.52
CA LEU A 22 -12.19 -5.44 5.84
C LEU A 22 -11.65 -6.58 6.73
N SER A 23 -12.27 -7.76 6.71
CA SER A 23 -11.82 -8.92 7.48
C SER A 23 -10.52 -9.52 6.93
N ALA A 24 -10.37 -9.56 5.60
CA ALA A 24 -9.16 -10.04 4.95
C ALA A 24 -7.96 -9.12 5.20
N VAL A 25 -8.13 -7.80 5.11
CA VAL A 25 -7.06 -6.82 5.39
C VAL A 25 -6.68 -6.84 6.88
N GLY A 26 -7.68 -6.89 7.78
CA GLY A 26 -7.45 -7.01 9.22
C GLY A 26 -6.63 -8.25 9.59
N GLN A 27 -6.90 -9.39 8.94
CA GLN A 27 -6.14 -10.62 9.17
C GLN A 27 -4.67 -10.50 8.74
N LYS A 28 -4.40 -9.79 7.64
CA LYS A 28 -3.02 -9.54 7.19
C LYS A 28 -2.26 -8.63 8.13
N ILE A 29 -2.90 -7.58 8.64
CA ILE A 29 -2.33 -6.68 9.65
C ILE A 29 -1.99 -7.46 10.92
N LEU A 30 -2.88 -8.32 11.41
CA LEU A 30 -2.61 -9.17 12.57
C LEU A 30 -1.45 -10.14 12.33
N THR A 31 -1.35 -10.70 11.12
CA THR A 31 -0.23 -11.56 10.73
C THR A 31 1.09 -10.79 10.74
N ALA A 32 1.11 -9.57 10.17
CA ALA A 32 2.28 -8.70 10.17
C ALA A 32 2.71 -8.33 11.60
N LEU A 33 1.77 -7.96 12.48
CA LEU A 33 2.05 -7.69 13.90
C LEU A 33 2.67 -8.91 14.61
N SER A 34 2.20 -10.12 14.28
CA SER A 34 2.78 -11.35 14.83
C SER A 34 4.20 -11.60 14.33
N GLN A 35 4.49 -11.30 13.07
CA GLN A 35 5.84 -11.41 12.49
C GLN A 35 6.81 -10.37 13.07
N MET A 36 6.29 -9.21 13.48
CA MET A 36 7.03 -8.17 14.19
C MET A 36 7.19 -8.46 15.69
N GLU A 37 6.79 -9.65 16.16
CA GLU A 37 6.89 -10.07 17.57
C GLU A 37 6.15 -9.14 18.55
N VAL A 38 5.09 -8.47 18.09
CA VAL A 38 4.28 -7.58 18.94
C VAL A 38 3.60 -8.42 20.04
N PRO A 39 3.61 -7.99 21.32
CA PRO A 39 3.00 -8.75 22.41
C PRO A 39 1.54 -9.16 22.15
N ALA A 40 1.19 -10.40 22.51
CA ALA A 40 -0.12 -10.99 22.23
C ALA A 40 -1.31 -10.14 22.75
N TYR A 41 -1.14 -9.40 23.85
CA TYR A 41 -2.19 -8.53 24.37
C TYR A 41 -2.51 -7.37 23.43
N LEU A 42 -1.51 -6.78 22.77
CA LEU A 42 -1.69 -5.71 21.77
C LEU A 42 -2.31 -6.27 20.49
N GLN A 43 -1.86 -7.44 20.03
CA GLN A 43 -2.49 -8.11 18.89
C GLN A 43 -3.99 -8.37 19.15
N ARG A 44 -4.34 -8.78 20.38
CA ARG A 44 -5.73 -8.96 20.80
C ARG A 44 -6.52 -7.65 20.82
N MET A 45 -5.90 -6.54 21.24
CA MET A 45 -6.53 -5.22 21.18
C MET A 45 -6.85 -4.83 19.73
N VAL A 46 -5.90 -5.01 18.81
CA VAL A 46 -6.08 -4.74 17.38
C VAL A 46 -7.14 -5.67 16.76
N SER A 47 -7.15 -6.95 17.14
CA SER A 47 -8.18 -7.90 16.67
C SER A 47 -9.58 -7.48 17.12
N ASN A 48 -9.73 -7.04 18.37
CA ASN A 48 -10.99 -6.52 18.88
C ASN A 48 -11.42 -5.22 18.18
N TYR A 49 -10.47 -4.36 17.79
CA TYR A 49 -10.73 -3.17 16.99
C TYR A 49 -11.37 -3.52 15.63
N PHE A 50 -10.79 -4.46 14.88
CA PHE A 50 -11.36 -4.90 13.59
C PHE A 50 -12.71 -5.61 13.74
N ARG A 51 -12.87 -6.45 14.77
CA ARG A 51 -14.15 -7.12 15.07
C ARG A 51 -15.27 -6.13 15.40
N ALA A 52 -14.95 -5.07 16.14
CA ALA A 52 -15.89 -4.00 16.41
C ALA A 52 -16.32 -3.34 15.09
N ALA A 53 -15.37 -2.98 14.22
CA ALA A 53 -15.64 -2.40 12.90
C ALA A 53 -16.59 -3.26 12.03
N GLU A 54 -16.42 -4.59 12.02
CA GLU A 54 -17.29 -5.53 11.29
C GLU A 54 -18.70 -5.63 11.87
N CYS A 55 -18.84 -5.56 13.20
CA CYS A 55 -20.15 -5.57 13.86
C CYS A 55 -20.96 -4.31 13.54
N TRP A 56 -20.31 -3.17 13.30
CA TRP A 56 -20.94 -1.90 12.93
C TRP A 56 -21.48 -1.87 11.50
N SER A 57 -20.88 -2.63 10.57
CA SER A 57 -21.31 -2.70 9.16
C SER A 57 -22.46 -3.69 8.92
N SER A 58 -23.01 -4.31 9.98
CA SER A 58 -24.13 -5.24 9.89
C SER A 58 -25.49 -4.54 9.97
N PRO A 59 -26.39 -4.72 8.97
CA PRO A 59 -27.73 -4.14 8.99
C PRO A 59 -28.57 -4.52 10.21
N ARG A 60 -28.26 -5.65 10.89
CA ARG A 60 -28.96 -6.10 12.11
C ARG A 60 -28.83 -5.15 13.30
N MET A 61 -27.82 -4.27 13.33
CA MET A 61 -27.61 -3.31 14.43
C MET A 61 -27.94 -1.85 14.06
N MET A 62 -28.50 -1.60 12.87
CA MET A 62 -29.09 -0.29 12.50
C MET A 62 -30.51 -0.16 13.07
N GLY A 63 -30.69 -0.52 14.35
CA GLY A 63 -31.98 -0.56 15.03
C GLY A 63 -31.84 -0.08 16.47
N GLN A 64 -32.12 1.21 16.66
CA GLN A 64 -32.44 1.91 17.90
C GLN A 64 -31.34 2.13 18.96
N ARG A 65 -31.09 3.42 19.21
CA ARG A 65 -30.76 4.05 20.51
C ARG A 65 -29.39 3.83 21.14
N LEU A 66 -28.33 3.68 20.34
CA LEU A 66 -26.94 3.84 20.80
C LEU A 66 -26.24 5.01 20.11
N THR A 67 -26.99 6.09 19.87
CA THR A 67 -26.64 7.11 18.85
C THR A 67 -25.71 8.23 19.31
N LYS A 68 -25.12 8.20 20.52
CA LYS A 68 -24.25 9.31 20.99
C LYS A 68 -22.83 8.93 21.41
N LEU A 69 -22.60 7.73 21.96
CA LEU A 69 -21.24 7.27 22.30
C LEU A 69 -20.58 6.45 21.17
N ARG A 70 -21.40 5.90 20.27
CA ARG A 70 -21.04 4.90 19.25
C ARG A 70 -20.42 5.51 17.98
N LEU A 71 -20.54 6.83 17.81
CA LEU A 71 -19.97 7.60 16.70
C LEU A 71 -18.49 7.95 16.88
N ALA A 72 -17.93 7.83 18.09
CA ALA A 72 -16.51 8.12 18.33
C ALA A 72 -15.57 7.02 17.79
N CYS A 73 -16.02 5.75 17.79
CA CYS A 73 -15.25 4.61 17.30
C CYS A 73 -15.30 4.45 15.77
N HIS A 74 -16.34 4.99 15.12
CA HIS A 74 -16.58 4.83 13.67
C HIS A 74 -15.68 5.75 12.81
N ARG A 75 -14.81 6.54 13.44
CA ARG A 75 -13.85 7.43 12.79
C ARG A 75 -12.66 7.68 13.70
N ASP A 76 -11.88 6.65 14.01
CA ASP A 76 -10.54 6.90 14.55
C ASP A 76 -9.51 6.75 13.42
N PRO A 77 -9.42 7.74 12.50
CA PRO A 77 -8.49 7.71 11.38
C PRO A 77 -7.03 7.68 11.85
N TYR A 78 -6.75 7.86 13.14
CA TYR A 78 -5.38 7.91 13.65
C TYR A 78 -4.67 6.56 13.56
N LEU A 79 -5.41 5.44 13.64
CA LEU A 79 -4.79 4.10 13.52
C LEU A 79 -4.65 3.61 12.08
N ALA A 80 -5.40 4.17 11.13
CA ALA A 80 -5.32 3.75 9.73
C ALA A 80 -3.91 3.96 9.12
N PRO A 81 -3.25 5.13 9.29
CA PRO A 81 -1.86 5.31 8.88
C PRO A 81 -0.89 4.35 9.57
N PHE A 82 -1.11 4.05 10.85
CA PHE A 82 -0.31 3.07 11.59
C PHE A 82 -0.42 1.68 10.97
N PHE A 83 -1.64 1.21 10.70
CA PHE A 83 -1.85 -0.09 10.09
C PHE A 83 -1.30 -0.18 8.66
N TRP A 84 -1.35 0.92 7.91
CA TRP A 84 -0.68 1.00 6.62
C TRP A 84 0.84 0.82 6.77
N ASN A 85 1.47 1.51 7.72
CA ASN A 85 2.90 1.36 7.97
C ASN A 85 3.27 -0.07 8.40
N VAL A 86 2.44 -0.74 9.21
CA VAL A 86 2.64 -2.15 9.59
C VAL A 86 2.61 -3.07 8.36
N MET A 87 1.69 -2.84 7.43
CA MET A 87 1.61 -3.61 6.19
C MET A 87 2.80 -3.33 5.25
N TYR A 88 3.21 -2.06 5.12
CA TYR A 88 4.32 -1.65 4.27
C TYR A 88 5.70 -2.01 4.82
N ASP A 89 5.86 -2.24 6.13
CA ASP A 89 7.16 -2.58 6.74
C ASP A 89 7.81 -3.77 6.03
N ARG A 90 7.03 -4.79 5.65
CA ARG A 90 7.52 -5.93 4.86
C ARG A 90 8.09 -5.53 3.49
N ILE A 91 7.47 -4.57 2.81
CA ILE A 91 7.91 -4.08 1.50
C ILE A 91 9.16 -3.22 1.66
N LEU A 92 9.20 -2.38 2.69
CA LEU A 92 10.32 -1.47 2.95
C LEU A 92 11.58 -2.21 3.43
N ARG A 93 11.43 -3.42 3.98
CA ARG A 93 12.53 -4.30 4.39
C ARG A 93 12.95 -5.33 3.35
N LEU A 94 12.43 -5.25 2.12
CA LEU A 94 12.84 -6.17 1.06
C LEU A 94 14.36 -6.08 0.82
N GLU A 95 14.98 -7.24 0.64
CA GLU A 95 16.35 -7.32 0.16
C GLU A 95 16.37 -6.96 -1.33
N LEU A 96 16.78 -5.73 -1.62
CA LEU A 96 16.87 -5.21 -2.98
C LEU A 96 18.29 -5.37 -3.55
N PRO A 97 18.44 -5.40 -4.89
CA PRO A 97 19.75 -5.29 -5.51
C PRO A 97 20.51 -4.08 -4.96
N ARG A 98 21.83 -4.21 -4.72
CA ARG A 98 22.67 -3.14 -4.14
C ARG A 98 22.49 -1.73 -4.76
N PRO A 99 22.35 -1.56 -6.09
CA PRO A 99 22.17 -0.22 -6.67
C PRO A 99 20.76 0.35 -6.49
N ALA A 100 19.81 -0.44 -6.00
CA ALA A 100 18.43 -0.06 -5.78
C ALA A 100 18.18 0.34 -4.32
N LYS A 101 17.33 1.36 -4.14
CA LYS A 101 16.78 1.78 -2.85
C LYS A 101 15.29 1.96 -2.98
N ILE A 102 14.57 1.74 -1.89
CA ILE A 102 13.14 1.93 -1.78
C ILE A 102 12.84 2.98 -0.70
N VAL A 103 11.88 3.85 -0.99
CA VAL A 103 11.32 4.81 -0.05
C VAL A 103 9.81 4.72 -0.17
N GLY A 104 9.10 4.67 0.94
CA GLY A 104 7.64 4.68 0.97
C GLY A 104 7.11 5.84 1.80
N PHE A 105 5.96 6.37 1.39
CA PHE A 105 5.21 7.34 2.15
C PHE A 105 3.71 7.09 1.96
N ALA A 106 3.00 6.80 3.05
CA ALA A 106 1.61 6.34 2.99
C ALA A 106 1.48 5.15 2.01
N ASP A 107 0.65 5.27 0.97
CA ASP A 107 0.46 4.27 -0.08
C ASP A 107 1.45 4.38 -1.24
N ASP A 108 2.21 5.46 -1.33
CA ASP A 108 3.16 5.70 -2.40
C ASP A 108 4.53 5.04 -2.12
N ILE A 109 5.09 4.41 -3.16
CA ILE A 109 6.46 3.86 -3.14
C ILE A 109 7.26 4.49 -4.27
N ALA A 110 8.45 4.96 -3.94
CA ALA A 110 9.49 5.34 -4.89
C ALA A 110 10.64 4.32 -4.85
N ILE A 111 11.09 3.91 -6.04
CA ILE A 111 12.30 3.11 -6.23
C ILE A 111 13.34 3.99 -6.90
N THR A 112 14.56 3.98 -6.39
CA THR A 112 15.70 4.67 -7.00
C THR A 112 16.78 3.68 -7.33
N VAL A 113 17.23 3.68 -8.58
CA VAL A 113 18.33 2.83 -9.07
C VAL A 113 19.45 3.73 -9.57
N VAL A 114 20.67 3.49 -9.09
CA VAL A 114 21.86 4.25 -9.52
C VAL A 114 22.87 3.30 -10.15
N ALA A 115 23.13 3.47 -11.45
CA ALA A 115 24.15 2.72 -12.17
C ALA A 115 24.84 3.60 -13.23
N LYS A 116 26.02 3.16 -13.70
CA LYS A 116 26.83 3.89 -14.68
C LYS A 116 26.31 3.78 -16.12
N HIS A 117 25.60 2.71 -16.43
CA HIS A 117 25.14 2.37 -17.78
C HIS A 117 23.63 2.16 -17.77
N LEU A 118 22.93 2.59 -18.84
CA LEU A 118 21.47 2.57 -18.92
C LEU A 118 20.89 1.14 -18.91
N ASP A 119 21.57 0.20 -19.55
CA ASP A 119 21.23 -1.22 -19.54
C ASP A 119 21.20 -1.79 -18.11
N LEU A 120 22.16 -1.40 -17.27
CA LEU A 120 22.17 -1.77 -15.86
C LEU A 120 21.03 -1.10 -15.09
N VAL A 121 20.74 0.18 -15.37
CA VAL A 121 19.59 0.89 -14.73
C VAL A 121 18.30 0.16 -15.06
N GLU A 122 18.06 -0.18 -16.32
CA GLU A 122 16.89 -0.92 -16.76
C GLU A 122 16.81 -2.30 -16.09
N PHE A 123 17.90 -3.06 -16.12
CA PHE A 123 17.98 -4.40 -15.51
C PHE A 123 17.62 -4.36 -14.01
N TYR A 124 18.30 -3.51 -13.23
CA TYR A 124 18.06 -3.42 -11.79
C TYR A 124 16.70 -2.82 -11.45
N SER A 125 16.19 -1.90 -12.26
CA SER A 125 14.84 -1.33 -12.07
C SER A 125 13.78 -2.42 -12.27
N ASN A 126 13.88 -3.18 -13.35
CA ASN A 126 12.95 -4.27 -13.66
C ASN A 126 12.97 -5.36 -12.57
N GLU A 127 14.16 -5.74 -12.10
CA GLU A 127 14.30 -6.72 -11.04
C GLU A 127 13.73 -6.21 -9.70
N THR A 128 13.99 -4.95 -9.35
CA THR A 128 13.45 -4.34 -8.13
C THR A 128 11.93 -4.23 -8.18
N ILE A 129 11.36 -3.79 -9.31
CA ILE A 129 9.92 -3.73 -9.53
C ILE A 129 9.30 -5.12 -9.37
N ARG A 130 9.95 -6.16 -9.91
CA ARG A 130 9.48 -7.55 -9.80
C ARG A 130 9.38 -8.00 -8.34
N LEU A 131 10.40 -7.73 -7.52
CA LEU A 131 10.43 -8.08 -6.09
C LEU A 131 9.35 -7.34 -5.31
N VAL A 132 9.22 -6.02 -5.52
CA VAL A 132 8.21 -5.19 -4.84
C VAL A 132 6.79 -5.66 -5.19
N ARG A 133 6.52 -5.96 -6.47
CA ARG A 133 5.21 -6.49 -6.89
C ARG A 133 4.87 -7.85 -6.28
N ALA A 134 5.85 -8.74 -6.19
CA ALA A 134 5.66 -10.04 -5.54
C ALA A 134 5.23 -9.84 -4.08
N ALA A 135 5.94 -8.98 -3.34
CA ALA A 135 5.61 -8.65 -1.95
C ALA A 135 4.23 -7.99 -1.81
N LEU A 136 3.89 -7.04 -2.70
CA LEU A 136 2.57 -6.42 -2.73
C LEU A 136 1.46 -7.47 -2.97
N THR A 137 1.68 -8.40 -3.89
CA THR A 137 0.73 -9.46 -4.22
C THR A 137 0.50 -10.41 -3.03
N GLU A 138 1.55 -10.75 -2.28
CA GLU A 138 1.43 -11.53 -1.04
C GLU A 138 0.60 -10.78 0.03
N LEU A 139 0.77 -9.47 0.10
CA LEU A 139 -0.06 -8.59 0.93
C LEU A 139 -1.47 -8.36 0.34
N GLY A 140 -1.77 -8.92 -0.84
CA GLY A 140 -3.03 -8.77 -1.59
C GLY A 140 -3.31 -7.34 -2.05
N LEU A 141 -2.24 -6.58 -2.23
CA LEU A 141 -2.24 -5.27 -2.85
C LEU A 141 -1.84 -5.42 -4.30
N GLN A 142 -2.27 -4.46 -5.12
CA GLN A 142 -1.91 -4.39 -6.52
C GLN A 142 -1.35 -3.00 -6.82
N THR A 143 -0.38 -2.95 -7.73
CA THR A 143 0.16 -1.68 -8.21
C THR A 143 -0.81 -1.05 -9.21
N ALA A 144 -0.98 0.27 -9.12
CA ALA A 144 -1.69 1.04 -10.14
C ALA A 144 -0.74 1.33 -11.31
N ASP A 145 -0.56 0.33 -12.19
CA ASP A 145 0.47 0.36 -13.25
C ASP A 145 0.35 1.59 -14.17
N GLN A 146 -0.88 2.04 -14.40
CA GLN A 146 -1.19 3.23 -15.23
C GLN A 146 -0.83 4.57 -14.57
N LYS A 147 -0.60 4.58 -13.26
CA LYS A 147 -0.18 5.76 -12.49
C LYS A 147 1.31 5.73 -12.13
N THR A 148 1.99 4.63 -12.45
CA THR A 148 3.41 4.48 -12.14
C THR A 148 4.21 5.32 -13.14
N GLU A 149 5.01 6.25 -12.62
CA GLU A 149 5.86 7.11 -13.43
C GLU A 149 7.34 6.74 -13.25
N VAL A 150 8.13 7.04 -14.29
CA VAL A 150 9.56 6.76 -14.32
C VAL A 150 10.28 8.03 -14.74
N LEU A 151 11.22 8.46 -13.92
CA LEU A 151 12.06 9.62 -14.18
C LEU A 151 13.51 9.15 -14.34
N LEU A 152 14.13 9.49 -15.48
CA LEU A 152 15.56 9.31 -15.67
C LEU A 152 16.28 10.61 -15.34
N VAL A 153 17.19 10.56 -14.36
CA VAL A 153 18.02 11.70 -13.97
C VAL A 153 19.45 11.45 -14.42
N THR A 154 19.93 12.25 -15.39
CA THR A 154 21.32 12.20 -15.87
C THR A 154 21.98 13.58 -15.74
N SER A 155 23.32 13.61 -15.67
CA SER A 155 24.09 14.85 -15.63
C SER A 155 24.34 15.48 -17.01
N TRP A 156 23.92 14.80 -18.09
CA TRP A 156 24.23 15.19 -19.46
C TRP A 156 23.08 15.98 -20.08
N LYS A 157 23.39 16.95 -20.96
CA LYS A 157 22.39 17.74 -21.68
C LYS A 157 21.59 16.96 -22.74
N VAL A 158 21.95 15.71 -23.01
CA VAL A 158 21.26 14.85 -23.98
C VAL A 158 20.15 14.10 -23.25
N THR A 159 18.92 14.23 -23.76
CA THR A 159 17.76 13.50 -23.24
C THR A 159 17.87 12.02 -23.63
N GLU A 160 18.39 11.22 -22.73
CA GLU A 160 18.32 9.76 -22.81
C GLU A 160 16.99 9.26 -22.25
N THR A 161 16.53 8.09 -22.69
CA THR A 161 15.34 7.46 -22.15
C THR A 161 15.61 6.00 -21.81
N ILE A 162 14.95 5.54 -20.75
CA ILE A 162 14.88 4.11 -20.40
C ILE A 162 13.43 3.66 -20.51
N THR A 163 13.23 2.37 -20.78
CA THR A 163 11.92 1.75 -20.67
C THR A 163 11.99 0.70 -19.59
N VAL A 164 11.08 0.77 -18.61
CA VAL A 164 10.97 -0.24 -17.56
C VAL A 164 9.62 -0.94 -17.68
N ARG A 165 9.57 -2.18 -17.20
CA ARG A 165 8.39 -3.02 -17.25
C ARG A 165 7.75 -3.12 -15.88
N ALA A 166 6.55 -2.55 -15.74
CA ALA A 166 5.69 -2.72 -14.57
C ALA A 166 4.41 -3.44 -14.99
N GLY A 167 4.24 -4.70 -14.57
CA GLY A 167 2.96 -5.41 -14.72
C GLY A 167 2.52 -5.72 -16.14
N GLY A 168 3.48 -5.85 -17.06
CA GLY A 168 3.18 -6.04 -18.49
C GLY A 168 3.01 -4.72 -19.24
N HIS A 169 3.05 -3.58 -18.56
CA HIS A 169 3.14 -2.27 -19.18
C HIS A 169 4.59 -1.83 -19.31
N TYR A 170 4.91 -1.25 -20.47
CA TYR A 170 6.19 -0.60 -20.73
C TYR A 170 6.03 0.88 -20.40
N ILE A 171 6.81 1.37 -19.43
CA ILE A 171 6.80 2.75 -19.00
C ILE A 171 8.12 3.37 -19.46
N THR A 172 8.02 4.30 -20.41
CA THR A 172 9.17 5.08 -20.87
C THR A 172 9.40 6.26 -19.95
N SER A 173 10.66 6.50 -19.58
CA SER A 173 11.03 7.60 -18.68
C SER A 173 10.65 8.97 -19.27
N ALA A 174 10.03 9.82 -18.46
CA ALA A 174 9.77 11.21 -18.79
C ALA A 174 10.99 12.10 -18.42
N PRO A 175 11.19 13.25 -19.09
CA PRO A 175 12.24 14.20 -18.74
C PRO A 175 11.92 15.02 -17.48
N CYS A 176 10.65 15.06 -17.05
CA CYS A 176 10.19 15.71 -15.83
C CYS A 176 8.91 15.04 -15.32
N ILE A 177 8.66 15.16 -14.01
CA ILE A 177 7.39 14.78 -13.36
C ILE A 177 6.34 15.83 -13.73
N ARG A 178 5.11 15.38 -14.04
CA ARG A 178 3.99 16.26 -14.39
C ARG A 178 3.22 16.77 -13.18
#